data_AF-A0A352AJT5-F1
#
_entry.id   AF-A0A352AJT5-F1
#
_cell.length_a   1.000
_cell.length_b   1.000
_cell.length_c   1.000
_cell.angle_alpha   90.00
_cell.angle_beta   90.00
_cell.angle_gamma   90.00
#
_symmetry.space_group_name_H-M   'P 1'
#
loop_
_entity.id
_entity.type
_entity.pdbx_description
1 polymer ?
#
loop_
_entity_poly.entity_id
_entity_poly.type
_entity_poly.pdbx_seq_one_letter_code
_entity_poly.pdbx_strand_id
1 'polypeptide(L)'
;MDCNYHFYRYHRTQAEGLLSNISRHFLDQDLDTAINFTLEAIAKFIEAERSCIYTYSDDRQECYLTYEWNADCLEAIPSVVRATSVEQFKELHQQLFQGKAMQFSSLAETPLNATAIGILAATSTQSFAIVPMRHSGQVVGLLVASVVHYSKTWSQEEI
;
A
#
# COMPACT_ATOMS: atom_id res chain seq x y z
N MET A 1 -29.37 8.08 -17.22
CA MET A 1 -28.41 8.62 -16.25
C MET A 1 -28.99 8.29 -14.89
N ASP A 2 -28.26 7.71 -13.92
CA ASP A 2 -28.48 7.92 -12.46
C ASP A 2 -27.92 6.85 -11.51
N CYS A 3 -27.61 5.61 -11.90
CA CYS A 3 -27.07 4.66 -10.90
C CYS A 3 -25.58 4.91 -10.56
N ASN A 4 -24.74 5.09 -11.58
CA ASN A 4 -23.30 5.36 -11.38
C ASN A 4 -23.05 6.68 -10.65
N TYR A 5 -23.79 7.74 -10.95
CA TYR A 5 -23.56 9.06 -10.35
C TYR A 5 -23.84 9.08 -8.84
N HIS A 6 -24.88 8.38 -8.38
CA HIS A 6 -25.16 8.23 -6.97
C HIS A 6 -24.12 7.35 -6.25
N PHE A 7 -23.63 6.29 -6.90
CA PHE A 7 -22.55 5.45 -6.39
C PHE A 7 -21.24 6.24 -6.21
N TYR A 8 -20.82 7.01 -7.21
CA TYR A 8 -19.61 7.85 -7.13
C TYR A 8 -19.68 8.90 -6.01
N ARG A 9 -20.84 9.56 -5.83
CA ARG A 9 -21.02 10.53 -4.74
C ARG A 9 -21.00 9.88 -3.36
N TYR A 10 -21.59 8.70 -3.24
CA TYR A 10 -21.60 7.95 -1.99
C TYR A 10 -20.18 7.50 -1.61
N HIS A 11 -19.42 6.93 -2.55
CA HIS A 11 -18.04 6.51 -2.33
C HIS A 11 -17.13 7.68 -1.93
N ARG A 12 -17.29 8.84 -2.60
CA ARG A 12 -16.55 10.05 -2.24
C ARG A 12 -16.87 10.55 -0.82
N THR A 13 -18.13 10.51 -0.42
CA THR A 13 -18.54 10.94 0.93
C THR A 13 -17.94 10.02 2.00
N GLN A 14 -17.90 8.71 1.74
CA GLN A 14 -17.25 7.75 2.64
C GLN A 14 -15.74 7.99 2.74
N ALA A 15 -15.07 8.25 1.60
CA ALA A 15 -13.64 8.59 1.57
C ALA A 15 -13.34 9.88 2.36
N GLU A 16 -14.16 10.92 2.20
CA GLU A 16 -14.03 12.18 2.96
C GLU A 16 -14.22 11.95 4.47
N GLY A 17 -15.19 11.12 4.85
CA GLY A 17 -15.41 10.71 6.24
C GLY A 17 -14.23 9.93 6.83
N LEU A 18 -13.66 9.00 6.06
CA LEU A 18 -12.47 8.24 6.44
C LEU A 18 -11.27 9.16 6.64
N LEU A 19 -11.00 10.07 5.69
CA LEU A 19 -9.90 11.03 5.78
C LEU A 19 -10.03 11.92 7.02
N SER A 20 -11.25 12.40 7.30
CA SER A 20 -11.53 13.18 8.51
C SER A 20 -11.24 12.38 9.78
N ASN A 21 -11.56 11.09 9.78
CA ASN A 21 -11.32 10.22 10.93
C ASN A 21 -9.84 9.91 11.15
N ILE A 22 -9.11 9.60 10.07
CA ILE A 22 -7.66 9.43 10.08
C ILE A 22 -6.99 10.71 10.61
N SER A 23 -7.39 11.88 10.11
CA SER A 23 -6.82 13.16 10.54
C SER A 23 -7.01 13.41 12.03
N ARG A 24 -8.18 13.09 12.59
CA ARG A 24 -8.41 13.17 14.05
C ARG A 24 -7.48 12.26 14.83
N HIS A 25 -7.25 11.02 14.38
CA HIS A 25 -6.33 10.11 15.07
C HIS A 25 -4.91 10.66 15.10
N PHE A 26 -4.43 11.25 14.01
CA PHE A 26 -3.11 11.90 14.00
C PHE A 26 -3.01 13.17 14.86
N LEU A 27 -4.14 13.80 15.21
CA LEU A 27 -4.18 14.97 16.11
C LEU A 27 -4.28 14.57 17.59
N ASP A 28 -5.06 13.51 17.88
CA ASP A 28 -5.49 13.17 19.24
C ASP A 28 -4.74 11.97 19.84
N GLN A 29 -4.04 11.17 19.02
CA GLN A 29 -3.32 9.97 19.46
C GLN A 29 -1.81 10.09 19.21
N ASP A 30 -1.04 9.19 19.82
CA ASP A 30 0.37 9.03 19.47
C ASP A 30 0.52 8.49 18.03
N LEU A 31 1.73 8.67 17.50
CA LEU A 31 2.03 8.35 16.10
C LEU A 31 1.79 6.88 15.74
N ASP A 32 2.20 5.95 16.61
CA ASP A 32 2.10 4.51 16.34
C ASP A 32 0.62 4.09 16.33
N THR A 33 -0.15 4.57 17.29
CA THR A 33 -1.60 4.33 17.36
C THR A 33 -2.31 4.90 16.13
N ALA A 34 -1.99 6.12 15.72
CA ALA A 34 -2.59 6.75 14.55
C ALA A 34 -2.23 6.02 13.25
N ILE A 35 -0.99 5.57 13.08
CA ILE A 35 -0.57 4.81 11.91
C ILE A 35 -1.27 3.44 11.84
N ASN A 36 -1.29 2.69 12.95
CA ASN A 36 -1.95 1.39 13.00
C ASN A 36 -3.44 1.50 12.67
N PHE A 37 -4.13 2.48 13.25
CA PHE A 37 -5.51 2.79 12.90
C PHE A 37 -5.67 3.12 11.41
N THR A 38 -4.78 3.95 10.87
CA THR A 38 -4.83 4.38 9.47
C THR A 38 -4.67 3.22 8.51
N LEU A 39 -3.71 2.33 8.76
CA LEU A 39 -3.47 1.14 7.96
C LEU A 39 -4.72 0.24 7.93
N GLU A 40 -5.29 -0.06 9.10
CA GLU A 40 -6.52 -0.84 9.21
C GLU A 40 -7.68 -0.19 8.44
N ALA A 41 -7.89 1.11 8.67
CA ALA A 41 -9.03 1.83 8.12
C ALA A 41 -8.95 1.94 6.59
N ILE A 42 -7.75 2.18 6.04
CA ILE A 42 -7.51 2.17 4.59
C ILE A 42 -7.77 0.78 4.03
N ALA A 43 -7.15 -0.26 4.60
CA ALA A 43 -7.29 -1.61 4.09
C ALA A 43 -8.75 -2.06 4.07
N LYS A 44 -9.50 -1.82 5.15
CA LYS A 44 -10.94 -2.13 5.20
C LYS A 44 -11.74 -1.33 4.19
N PHE A 45 -11.43 -0.06 3.99
CA PHE A 45 -12.14 0.81 3.06
C PHE A 45 -11.98 0.37 1.60
N ILE A 46 -10.76 0.02 1.20
CA ILE A 46 -10.45 -0.45 -0.16
C ILE A 46 -10.53 -1.97 -0.27
N GLU A 47 -11.16 -2.67 0.68
CA GLU A 47 -11.28 -4.13 0.68
C GLU A 47 -9.93 -4.83 0.37
N ALA A 48 -8.86 -4.41 1.04
CA ALA A 48 -7.57 -5.07 1.04
C ALA A 48 -7.44 -5.95 2.29
N GLU A 49 -6.58 -6.96 2.22
CA GLU A 49 -6.33 -7.87 3.34
C GLU A 49 -5.05 -7.52 4.10
N ARG A 50 -4.18 -6.71 3.49
CA ARG A 50 -2.99 -6.14 4.13
C ARG A 50 -2.82 -4.68 3.74
N SER A 51 -2.29 -3.90 4.67
CA SER A 51 -1.72 -2.59 4.38
C SER A 51 -0.45 -2.38 5.21
N CYS A 52 0.55 -1.77 4.60
CA CYS A 52 1.86 -1.61 5.24
C CYS A 52 2.57 -0.35 4.78
N ILE A 53 3.44 0.15 5.66
CA ILE A 53 4.36 1.23 5.35
C ILE A 53 5.77 0.65 5.23
N TYR A 54 6.39 0.93 4.09
CA TYR A 54 7.83 0.81 3.93
C TYR A 54 8.49 2.18 3.96
N THR A 55 9.64 2.32 4.62
CA THR A 55 10.45 3.55 4.62
C THR A 55 11.80 3.30 3.97
N TYR A 56 12.29 4.29 3.22
CA TYR A 56 13.62 4.21 2.64
C TYR A 56 14.71 4.50 3.68
N SER A 57 15.89 3.90 3.48
CA SER A 57 17.14 4.39 4.06
C SER A 57 17.44 5.82 3.60
N ASP A 58 18.31 6.54 4.33
CA ASP A 58 18.72 7.90 3.99
C ASP A 58 19.33 8.02 2.58
N ASP A 59 20.07 6.98 2.14
CA ASP A 59 20.66 6.89 0.81
C ASP A 59 19.71 6.33 -0.27
N ARG A 60 18.49 5.95 0.13
CA ARG A 60 17.43 5.34 -0.69
C ARG A 60 17.87 4.11 -1.48
N GLN A 61 18.82 3.34 -0.93
CA GLN A 61 19.22 2.05 -1.49
C GLN A 61 18.44 0.87 -0.91
N GLU A 62 17.85 1.05 0.28
CA GLU A 62 17.11 0.01 0.99
C GLU A 62 15.71 0.51 1.38
N CYS A 63 14.79 -0.44 1.51
CA CYS A 63 13.39 -0.21 1.87
C CYS A 63 13.02 -1.16 3.03
N TYR A 64 12.50 -0.62 4.13
CA TYR A 64 12.21 -1.38 5.34
C TYR A 64 10.73 -1.34 5.69
N LEU A 65 10.14 -2.49 5.97
CA LEU A 65 8.79 -2.56 6.54
C LEU A 65 8.83 -2.00 7.96
N THR A 66 8.12 -0.89 8.19
CA THR A 66 8.07 -0.21 9.50
C THR A 66 6.74 -0.41 10.21
N TYR A 67 5.64 -0.47 9.47
CA TYR A 67 4.32 -0.75 10.01
C TYR A 67 3.60 -1.75 9.12
N GLU A 68 2.89 -2.69 9.73
CA GLU A 68 2.02 -3.62 9.03
C GLU A 68 0.69 -3.75 9.76
N TRP A 69 -0.38 -3.81 8.99
CA TRP A 69 -1.66 -4.29 9.42
C TRP A 69 -2.07 -5.45 8.50
N ASN A 70 -2.58 -6.53 9.11
CA ASN A 70 -3.09 -7.69 8.41
C ASN A 70 -4.53 -7.93 8.87
N ALA A 71 -5.39 -8.37 7.97
CA ALA A 71 -6.69 -8.89 8.34
C ALA A 71 -6.53 -10.11 9.27
N ASP A 72 -7.58 -10.37 10.06
CA ASP A 72 -7.62 -11.51 10.96
C ASP A 72 -7.27 -12.81 10.21
N CYS A 73 -6.48 -13.67 10.85
CA CYS A 73 -6.02 -14.96 10.32
C CYS A 73 -4.97 -14.91 9.20
N LEU A 74 -4.43 -13.74 8.83
CA LEU A 74 -3.26 -13.65 7.95
C LEU A 74 -1.95 -13.68 8.74
N GLU A 75 -0.98 -14.41 8.22
CA GLU A 75 0.38 -14.39 8.74
C GLU A 75 1.05 -13.05 8.47
N ALA A 76 1.95 -12.67 9.39
CA ALA A 76 2.81 -11.50 9.24
C ALA A 76 3.68 -11.60 7.99
N ILE A 77 4.11 -10.45 7.47
CA ILE A 77 4.99 -10.41 6.30
C ILE A 77 6.33 -11.10 6.62
N PRO A 78 6.77 -12.10 5.82
CA PRO A 78 8.01 -12.84 6.10
C PRO A 78 9.25 -11.96 6.10
N SER A 79 10.24 -12.31 6.91
CA SER A 79 11.48 -11.54 7.10
C SER A 79 12.21 -11.18 5.81
N VAL A 80 12.18 -12.04 4.80
CA VAL A 80 12.81 -11.81 3.48
C VAL A 80 12.19 -10.63 2.71
N VAL A 81 10.96 -10.23 3.03
CA VAL A 81 10.27 -9.11 2.39
C VAL A 81 10.33 -7.85 3.28
N ARG A 82 10.72 -7.97 4.56
CA ARG A 82 10.73 -6.84 5.51
C ARG A 82 11.90 -5.87 5.30
N ALA A 83 12.94 -6.27 4.59
CA ALA A 83 14.05 -5.41 4.20
C ALA A 83 14.49 -5.79 2.77
N THR A 84 14.33 -4.86 1.83
CA THR A 84 14.59 -5.11 0.41
C THR A 84 15.43 -4.01 -0.20
N SER A 85 16.28 -4.41 -1.15
CA SER A 85 17.11 -3.47 -1.89
C SER A 85 16.31 -2.82 -3.02
N VAL A 86 16.49 -1.51 -3.20
CA VAL A 86 15.87 -0.74 -4.28
C VAL A 86 16.33 -1.22 -5.66
N GLU A 87 17.58 -1.66 -5.80
CA GLU A 87 18.08 -2.18 -7.08
C GLU A 87 17.41 -3.52 -7.45
N GLN A 88 17.01 -4.32 -6.46
CA GLN A 88 16.32 -5.59 -6.71
C GLN A 88 14.92 -5.39 -7.32
N PHE A 89 14.27 -4.27 -7.00
CA PHE A 89 12.95 -3.85 -7.48
C PHE A 89 13.03 -2.60 -8.38
N LYS A 90 14.15 -2.44 -9.10
CA LYS A 90 14.51 -1.21 -9.84
C LYS A 90 13.40 -0.72 -10.76
N GLU A 91 12.75 -1.61 -11.49
CA GLU A 91 11.68 -1.27 -12.44
C GLU A 91 10.50 -0.58 -11.74
N LEU A 92 10.14 -1.02 -10.53
CA LEU A 92 9.12 -0.38 -9.69
C LEU A 92 9.62 0.96 -9.16
N HIS A 93 10.82 0.98 -8.57
CA HIS A 93 11.34 2.18 -7.93
C HIS A 93 11.58 3.34 -8.90
N GLN A 94 11.89 3.05 -10.16
CA GLN A 94 11.98 4.08 -11.21
C GLN A 94 10.69 4.90 -11.36
N GLN A 95 9.52 4.25 -11.25
CA GLN A 95 8.22 4.95 -11.29
C GLN A 95 7.86 5.54 -9.93
N LEU A 96 8.11 4.81 -8.84
CA LEU A 96 7.79 5.27 -7.48
C LEU A 96 8.53 6.55 -7.12
N PHE A 97 9.81 6.67 -7.47
CA PHE A 97 10.59 7.89 -7.23
C PHE A 97 10.13 9.08 -8.08
N GLN A 98 9.36 8.86 -9.15
CA GLN A 98 8.66 9.92 -9.89
C GLN A 98 7.33 10.32 -9.23
N GLY A 99 6.98 9.71 -8.09
CA GLY A 99 5.73 9.95 -7.39
C GLY A 99 4.53 9.25 -8.03
N LYS A 100 4.76 8.26 -8.92
CA LYS A 100 3.68 7.52 -9.58
C LYS A 100 3.29 6.31 -8.75
N ALA A 101 2.01 6.22 -8.39
CA ALA A 101 1.45 5.00 -7.83
C ALA A 101 1.37 3.90 -8.90
N MET A 102 1.37 2.65 -8.45
CA MET A 102 1.27 1.47 -9.31
C MET A 102 0.30 0.47 -8.72
N GLN A 103 -0.33 -0.31 -9.59
CA GLN A 103 -1.25 -1.39 -9.23
C GLN A 103 -1.05 -2.58 -10.14
N PHE A 104 -1.20 -3.77 -9.57
CA PHE A 104 -1.08 -5.02 -10.29
C PHE A 104 -2.17 -5.97 -9.82
N SER A 105 -2.96 -6.50 -10.75
CA SER A 105 -4.02 -7.48 -10.46
C SER A 105 -3.46 -8.90 -10.33
N SER A 106 -2.19 -9.09 -10.70
CA SER A 106 -1.44 -10.35 -10.60
C SER A 106 0.07 -10.08 -10.53
N LEU A 107 0.82 -10.92 -9.83
CA LEU A 107 2.30 -10.89 -9.89
C LEU A 107 2.83 -11.08 -11.33
N ALA A 108 2.09 -11.80 -12.19
CA ALA A 108 2.48 -12.03 -13.57
C ALA A 108 2.40 -10.77 -14.46
N GLU A 109 1.67 -9.74 -14.04
CA GLU A 109 1.56 -8.46 -14.74
C GLU A 109 2.66 -7.47 -14.34
N THR A 110 3.45 -7.80 -13.33
CA THR A 110 4.51 -6.93 -12.83
C THR A 110 5.69 -6.90 -13.80
N PRO A 111 6.41 -5.77 -13.95
CA PRO A 111 7.63 -5.69 -14.74
C PRO A 111 8.85 -6.30 -14.01
N LEU A 112 8.63 -7.12 -12.97
CA LEU A 112 9.67 -7.60 -12.08
C LEU A 112 10.44 -8.77 -12.67
N ASN A 113 11.73 -8.82 -12.33
CA ASN A 113 12.55 -9.99 -12.61
C ASN A 113 12.18 -11.18 -11.71
N ALA A 114 12.65 -12.38 -12.07
CA ALA A 114 12.32 -13.62 -11.37
C ALA A 114 12.74 -13.62 -9.88
N THR A 115 13.83 -12.94 -9.52
CA THR A 115 14.29 -12.84 -8.13
C THR A 115 13.32 -12.01 -7.30
N ALA A 116 12.91 -10.84 -7.79
CA ALA A 116 11.92 -9.99 -7.14
C ALA A 116 10.54 -10.67 -7.02
N ILE A 117 10.11 -11.38 -8.07
CA ILE A 117 8.90 -12.21 -8.03
C ILE A 117 9.00 -13.28 -6.93
N GLY A 118 10.14 -13.97 -6.82
CA GLY A 118 10.37 -14.99 -5.79
C GLY A 118 10.26 -14.44 -4.36
N ILE A 119 10.73 -13.21 -4.13
CA ILE A 119 10.58 -12.53 -2.84
C ILE A 119 9.12 -12.18 -2.57
N LEU A 120 8.42 -11.55 -3.52
CA LEU A 120 7.01 -11.18 -3.32
C LEU A 120 6.12 -12.41 -3.16
N ALA A 121 6.43 -13.51 -3.84
CA ALA A 121 5.70 -14.77 -3.71
C ALA A 121 5.69 -15.32 -2.28
N ALA A 122 6.72 -15.01 -1.46
CA ALA A 122 6.74 -15.39 -0.05
C ALA A 122 5.60 -14.76 0.76
N THR A 123 5.02 -13.66 0.29
CA THR A 123 3.87 -13.02 0.94
C THR A 123 2.53 -13.66 0.56
N SER A 124 2.49 -14.59 -0.39
CA SER A 124 1.24 -15.13 -0.98
C SER A 124 0.32 -14.06 -1.61
N THR A 125 0.84 -12.85 -1.84
CA THR A 125 0.09 -11.75 -2.45
C THR A 125 -0.36 -12.12 -3.86
N GLN A 126 -1.66 -11.99 -4.12
CA GLN A 126 -2.28 -12.18 -5.43
C GLN A 126 -2.29 -10.88 -6.23
N SER A 127 -2.65 -9.76 -5.59
CA SER A 127 -2.68 -8.44 -6.21
C SER A 127 -2.36 -7.36 -5.19
N PHE A 128 -1.81 -6.24 -5.64
CA PHE A 128 -1.34 -5.17 -4.77
C PHE A 128 -1.30 -3.82 -5.46
N ALA A 129 -1.42 -2.77 -4.65
CA ALA A 129 -1.22 -1.39 -5.02
C ALA A 129 -0.09 -0.79 -4.16
N ILE A 130 0.71 0.09 -4.75
CA ILE A 130 1.81 0.79 -4.11
C ILE A 130 1.68 2.29 -4.38
N VAL A 131 1.60 3.08 -3.31
CA VAL A 131 1.51 4.53 -3.35
C VAL A 131 2.76 5.14 -2.70
N PRO A 132 3.52 6.00 -3.40
CA PRO A 132 4.70 6.64 -2.82
C PRO A 132 4.30 7.72 -1.81
N MET A 133 4.85 7.63 -0.60
CA MET A 133 4.72 8.67 0.41
C MET A 133 5.76 9.76 0.19
N ARG A 134 5.33 11.02 0.22
CA ARG A 134 6.18 12.16 -0.08
C ARG A 134 6.28 13.12 1.10
N HIS A 135 7.48 13.61 1.34
CA HIS A 135 7.76 14.68 2.28
C HIS A 135 8.73 15.68 1.64
N SER A 136 8.38 16.97 1.67
CA SER A 136 9.19 18.04 1.06
C SER A 136 9.61 17.77 -0.39
N GLY A 137 8.68 17.24 -1.19
CA GLY A 137 8.87 16.92 -2.61
C GLY A 137 9.61 15.60 -2.89
N GLN A 138 10.23 14.97 -1.89
CA GLN A 138 10.95 13.71 -2.00
C GLN A 138 10.09 12.53 -1.58
N VAL A 139 10.31 11.38 -2.22
CA VAL A 139 9.69 10.11 -1.81
C VAL A 139 10.48 9.54 -0.63
N VAL A 140 9.80 9.35 0.50
CA VAL A 140 10.40 8.90 1.77
C VAL A 140 9.98 7.48 2.16
N GLY A 141 8.98 6.94 1.49
CA GLY A 141 8.49 5.59 1.74
C GLY A 141 7.37 5.22 0.80
N LEU A 142 6.74 4.10 1.08
CA LEU A 142 5.67 3.49 0.31
C LEU A 142 4.54 3.09 1.25
N LEU A 143 3.30 3.37 0.87
CA LEU A 143 2.13 2.70 1.39
C LEU A 143 1.78 1.57 0.42
N VAL A 144 1.72 0.34 0.91
CA VAL A 144 1.40 -0.85 0.10
C VAL A 144 0.11 -1.45 0.64
N ALA A 145 -0.84 -1.74 -0.25
CA ALA A 145 -2.02 -2.52 0.07
C ALA A 145 -2.03 -3.79 -0.78
N SER A 146 -2.42 -4.92 -0.20
CA SER A 146 -2.46 -6.19 -0.94
C SER A 146 -3.57 -7.13 -0.48
N VAL A 147 -3.86 -8.10 -1.33
CA VAL A 147 -4.79 -9.21 -1.09
C VAL A 147 -4.09 -10.53 -1.37
N VAL A 148 -4.47 -11.57 -0.63
CA VAL A 148 -3.86 -12.90 -0.56
C VAL A 148 -4.84 -13.99 -1.01
N HIS A 149 -6.13 -13.88 -0.67
CA HIS A 149 -7.09 -14.95 -0.92
C HIS A 149 -7.82 -14.83 -2.27
N TYR A 150 -7.72 -13.67 -2.93
CA TYR A 150 -8.36 -13.40 -4.22
C TYR A 150 -7.53 -12.40 -5.04
N SER A 151 -7.81 -12.30 -6.34
CA SER A 151 -7.26 -11.25 -7.21
C SER A 151 -8.23 -10.07 -7.24
N LYS A 152 -7.67 -8.86 -7.14
CA LYS A 152 -8.39 -7.60 -7.17
C LYS A 152 -7.84 -6.71 -8.28
N THR A 153 -8.75 -6.14 -9.07
CA THR A 153 -8.43 -5.02 -9.96
C THR A 153 -8.68 -3.72 -9.22
N TRP A 154 -7.63 -2.92 -9.04
CA TRP A 154 -7.69 -1.64 -8.36
C TRP A 154 -8.24 -0.56 -9.30
N SER A 155 -9.12 0.28 -8.78
CA SER A 155 -9.64 1.46 -9.48
C SER A 155 -8.76 2.68 -9.23
N GLN A 156 -8.85 3.68 -10.11
CA GLN A 156 -8.13 4.92 -9.90
C GLN A 156 -8.68 5.72 -8.71
N GLU A 157 -9.93 5.49 -8.29
CA GLU A 157 -10.46 6.11 -7.08
C GLU A 157 -9.91 5.50 -5.78
N GLU A 158 -9.44 4.25 -5.82
CA GLU A 158 -8.78 3.58 -4.69
C GLU A 158 -7.30 3.95 -4.54
N ILE A 159 -6.71 4.61 -5.55
CA ILE A 159 -5.28 4.99 -5.63
C ILE A 159 -5.10 6.50 -5.67
#